data_AF-A0A0A3HUS0-F1
#
_entry.id   AF-A0A0A3HUS0-F1
#
_cell.length_a   1.000
_cell.length_b   1.000
_cell.length_c   1.000
_cell.angle_alpha   90.00
_cell.angle_beta   90.00
_cell.angle_gamma   90.00
#
_symmetry.space_group_name_H-M   'P 1'
#
loop_
_entity.id
_entity.type
_entity.pdbx_description
1 polymer ?
#
loop_
_entity_poly.entity_id
_entity_poly.type
_entity_poly.pdbx_seq_one_letter_code
_entity_poly.pdbx_strand_id
1 'polypeptide(L)'
;MKHIDLILFLSIIFICVFGSIYYVYFYTPKNSLELYQAISFANDFEDAQKLILKDYEDNFKKEDFDYINRIDTRANSVSQFTLFEYDERTYVIMTSPGTTKLKVLKVETLPVDIRNYFIQLVD
;
A
#
# COMPACT_ATOMS: atom_id res chain seq x y z
N MET A 1 4.20 -20.50 -43.42
CA MET A 1 3.06 -19.92 -42.67
C MET A 1 3.03 -20.39 -41.23
N LYS A 2 2.77 -21.68 -40.91
CA LYS A 2 2.63 -22.19 -39.54
C LYS A 2 3.68 -21.72 -38.50
N HIS A 3 4.97 -21.68 -38.86
CA HIS A 3 6.02 -21.26 -37.92
C HIS A 3 6.05 -19.76 -37.65
N ILE A 4 5.78 -18.92 -38.65
CA ILE A 4 5.73 -17.46 -38.48
C ILE A 4 4.50 -17.08 -37.65
N ASP A 5 3.35 -17.70 -37.92
CA ASP A 5 2.12 -17.49 -37.17
C ASP A 5 2.27 -17.92 -35.70
N LEU A 6 2.95 -19.05 -35.46
CA LEU A 6 3.28 -19.52 -34.11
C LEU A 6 4.24 -18.59 -33.36
N ILE A 7 5.29 -18.09 -34.04
CA ILE A 7 6.24 -17.13 -33.45
C ILE A 7 5.52 -15.82 -33.10
N LEU A 8 4.66 -15.32 -33.99
CA LEU A 8 3.87 -14.11 -33.76
C LEU A 8 2.95 -14.28 -32.55
N PHE A 9 2.24 -15.42 -32.48
CA PHE A 9 1.35 -15.75 -31.37
C PHE A 9 2.11 -15.82 -30.03
N LEU A 10 3.25 -16.52 -29.98
CA LEU A 10 4.09 -16.59 -28.78
C LEU A 10 4.64 -15.22 -28.37
N SER A 11 4.99 -14.37 -29.35
CA SER A 11 5.48 -13.02 -29.09
C SER A 11 4.40 -12.15 -28.44
N ILE A 12 3.14 -12.23 -28.92
CA ILE A 12 2.01 -11.51 -28.33
C ILE A 12 1.77 -11.98 -26.88
N ILE A 13 1.76 -13.30 -26.65
CA ILE A 13 1.63 -13.85 -25.29
C ILE A 13 2.73 -13.33 -24.39
N PHE A 14 3.98 -13.33 -24.87
CA PHE A 14 5.12 -12.84 -24.11
C PHE A 14 4.95 -11.36 -23.74
N ILE A 15 4.53 -10.52 -24.69
CA ILE A 15 4.25 -9.09 -24.44
C ILE A 15 3.13 -8.92 -23.41
N CYS A 16 2.04 -9.68 -23.52
CA CYS A 16 0.95 -9.61 -22.54
C CYS A 16 1.42 -10.01 -21.14
N VAL A 17 2.14 -11.13 -21.02
CA VAL A 17 2.64 -11.62 -19.72
C VAL A 17 3.64 -10.65 -19.11
N PHE A 18 4.65 -10.22 -19.86
CA PHE A 18 5.65 -9.27 -19.37
C PHE A 18 5.06 -7.90 -19.09
N GLY A 19 4.12 -7.43 -19.92
CA GLY A 19 3.40 -6.18 -19.70
C GLY A 19 2.61 -6.20 -18.40
N SER A 20 1.86 -7.27 -18.13
CA SER A 20 1.13 -7.43 -16.86
C SER A 20 2.05 -7.48 -15.65
N ILE A 21 3.15 -8.25 -15.72
CA ILE A 21 4.14 -8.33 -14.64
C ILE A 21 4.78 -6.96 -14.38
N TYR A 22 5.17 -6.27 -15.44
CA TYR A 22 5.73 -4.92 -15.36
C TYR A 22 4.76 -3.95 -14.70
N TYR A 23 3.50 -3.97 -15.14
CA TYR A 23 2.46 -3.10 -14.59
C TYR A 23 2.29 -3.32 -13.08
N VAL A 24 2.08 -4.55 -12.64
CA VAL A 24 1.92 -4.86 -11.21
C VAL A 24 3.18 -4.48 -10.42
N TYR A 25 4.36 -4.77 -10.95
CA TYR A 25 5.60 -4.51 -10.21
C TYR A 25 5.92 -3.02 -10.03
N PHE A 26 5.53 -2.15 -10.97
CA PHE A 26 5.89 -0.73 -10.91
C PHE A 26 4.74 0.19 -10.47
N TYR A 27 3.48 -0.21 -10.66
CA TYR A 27 2.34 0.65 -10.36
C TYR A 27 1.59 0.27 -9.08
N THR A 28 1.90 -0.88 -8.46
CA THR A 28 1.37 -1.22 -7.13
C THR A 28 2.27 -0.67 -6.04
N PRO A 29 1.77 0.18 -5.12
CA PRO A 29 2.55 0.70 -4.01
C PRO A 29 3.05 -0.42 -3.08
N LYS A 30 4.33 -0.37 -2.68
CA LYS A 30 4.97 -1.42 -1.87
C LYS A 30 5.22 -1.02 -0.41
N ASN A 31 5.05 0.24 -0.09
CA ASN A 31 5.31 0.80 1.23
C ASN A 31 4.46 2.05 1.46
N SER A 32 4.44 2.54 2.70
CA SER A 32 3.58 3.67 3.09
C SER A 32 3.88 4.96 2.33
N LEU A 33 5.14 5.20 1.94
CA LEU A 33 5.51 6.40 1.18
C LEU A 33 4.97 6.33 -0.25
N GLU A 34 5.16 5.21 -0.93
CA GLU A 34 4.60 4.99 -2.28
C GLU A 34 3.07 5.02 -2.25
N LEU A 35 2.44 4.47 -1.22
CA LEU A 35 0.98 4.49 -1.07
C LEU A 35 0.46 5.92 -0.91
N TYR A 36 1.09 6.71 -0.03
CA TYR A 36 0.76 8.12 0.14
C TYR A 36 0.91 8.91 -1.17
N GLN A 37 2.01 8.68 -1.91
CA GLN A 37 2.24 9.32 -3.21
C GLN A 37 1.18 8.92 -4.22
N ALA A 38 0.83 7.63 -4.30
CA ALA A 38 -0.19 7.14 -5.22
C ALA A 38 -1.56 7.75 -4.93
N ILE A 39 -1.95 7.90 -3.65
CA ILE A 39 -3.18 8.59 -3.26
C ILE A 39 -3.11 10.09 -3.61
N SER A 40 -1.98 10.74 -3.31
CA SER A 40 -1.79 12.18 -3.54
C SER A 40 -1.65 12.56 -5.03
N PHE A 41 -1.39 11.59 -5.91
CA PHE A 41 -1.25 11.81 -7.35
C PHE A 41 -2.37 11.16 -8.16
N ALA A 42 -3.34 10.52 -7.51
CA ALA A 42 -4.52 9.97 -8.18
C ALA A 42 -5.33 11.11 -8.84
N ASN A 43 -5.86 10.84 -10.03
CA ASN A 43 -6.62 11.85 -10.79
C ASN A 43 -7.95 12.19 -10.13
N ASP A 44 -8.55 11.20 -9.46
CA ASP A 44 -9.82 11.30 -8.77
C ASP A 44 -9.93 10.26 -7.63
N PHE A 45 -11.04 10.33 -6.90
CA PHE A 45 -11.32 9.44 -5.78
C PHE A 45 -11.47 7.97 -6.21
N GLU A 46 -12.00 7.70 -7.40
CA GLU A 46 -12.18 6.33 -7.89
C GLU A 46 -10.82 5.66 -8.15
N ASP A 47 -9.88 6.40 -8.72
CA ASP A 47 -8.49 5.97 -8.89
C ASP A 47 -7.81 5.72 -7.54
N ALA A 48 -8.01 6.59 -6.55
CA ALA A 48 -7.46 6.40 -5.20
C ALA A 48 -8.08 5.20 -4.48
N GLN A 49 -9.39 4.97 -4.64
CA GLN A 49 -10.11 3.87 -3.98
C GLN A 49 -9.64 2.50 -4.46
N LYS A 50 -9.14 2.38 -5.70
CA LYS A 50 -8.51 1.15 -6.23
C LYS A 50 -7.26 0.72 -5.45
N LEU A 51 -6.67 1.60 -4.64
CA LEU A 51 -5.51 1.30 -3.78
C LEU A 51 -5.93 0.70 -2.43
N ILE A 52 -7.22 0.75 -2.10
CA ILE A 52 -7.77 0.18 -0.88
C ILE A 52 -7.98 -1.31 -1.07
N LEU A 53 -7.77 -2.08 0.00
CA LEU A 53 -7.99 -3.52 -0.04
C LEU A 53 -9.46 -3.79 -0.40
N LYS A 54 -9.68 -4.79 -1.26
CA LYS A 54 -11.02 -5.23 -1.61
C LYS A 54 -11.83 -5.57 -0.35
N ASP A 55 -13.09 -5.17 -0.31
CA ASP A 55 -14.03 -5.31 0.80
C ASP A 55 -13.74 -4.36 2.00
N TYR A 56 -12.79 -3.42 1.84
CA TYR A 56 -12.45 -2.37 2.82
C TYR A 56 -12.65 -0.96 2.25
N GLU A 57 -13.25 -0.82 1.06
CA GLU A 57 -13.36 0.44 0.33
C GLU A 57 -14.12 1.54 1.11
N ASP A 58 -15.06 1.15 1.97
CA ASP A 58 -15.84 2.07 2.82
C ASP A 58 -15.00 2.73 3.94
N ASN A 59 -13.80 2.22 4.21
CA ASN A 59 -12.89 2.78 5.23
C ASN A 59 -12.11 3.99 4.74
N PHE A 60 -12.16 4.30 3.43
CA PHE A 60 -11.51 5.46 2.85
C PHE A 60 -12.55 6.26 2.06
N LYS A 61 -12.97 7.39 2.61
CA LYS A 61 -14.07 8.18 2.07
C LYS A 61 -13.54 9.30 1.18
N LYS A 62 -14.44 9.88 0.40
CA LYS A 62 -14.11 11.02 -0.46
C LYS A 62 -13.56 12.20 0.36
N GLU A 63 -14.09 12.41 1.56
CA GLU A 63 -13.61 13.45 2.46
C GLU A 63 -12.15 13.24 2.87
N ASP A 64 -11.71 11.99 3.06
CA ASP A 64 -10.33 11.64 3.38
C ASP A 64 -9.41 11.94 2.18
N PHE A 65 -9.85 11.56 0.97
CA PHE A 65 -9.14 11.85 -0.28
C PHE A 65 -8.98 13.36 -0.52
N ASP A 66 -10.07 14.12 -0.38
CA ASP A 66 -10.06 15.56 -0.57
C ASP A 66 -9.17 16.23 0.50
N TYR A 67 -9.19 15.73 1.74
CA TYR A 67 -8.32 16.22 2.80
C TYR A 67 -6.84 15.96 2.50
N ILE A 68 -6.45 14.78 2.03
CA ILE A 68 -5.05 14.45 1.72
C ILE A 68 -4.51 15.27 0.54
N ASN A 69 -5.35 15.54 -0.46
CA ASN A 69 -4.94 16.21 -1.70
C ASN A 69 -4.91 17.74 -1.64
N ARG A 70 -5.38 18.33 -0.53
CA ARG A 70 -5.30 19.76 -0.31
C ARG A 70 -3.85 20.24 -0.17
N ILE A 71 -3.56 21.42 -0.71
CA ILE A 71 -2.20 21.99 -0.71
C ILE A 71 -1.73 22.30 0.71
N ASP A 72 -2.65 22.68 1.60
CA ASP A 72 -2.38 23.12 2.96
C ASP A 72 -2.33 21.98 4.01
N THR A 73 -2.63 20.74 3.61
CA THR A 73 -2.74 19.57 4.50
C THR A 73 -1.75 18.46 4.16
N ARG A 74 -0.74 18.76 3.33
CA ARG A 74 0.30 17.80 2.95
C ARG A 74 0.99 17.23 4.17
N ALA A 75 1.28 15.93 4.13
CA ALA A 75 1.97 15.25 5.21
C ALA A 75 3.37 15.85 5.44
N ASN A 76 3.65 16.28 6.67
CA ASN A 76 4.99 16.67 7.09
C ASN A 76 5.95 15.46 7.18
N SER A 77 5.40 14.27 7.41
CA SER A 77 6.14 13.02 7.49
C SER A 77 5.23 11.83 7.19
N VAL A 78 5.77 10.80 6.54
CA VAL A 78 5.11 9.50 6.38
C VAL A 78 5.93 8.46 7.13
N SER A 79 5.30 7.71 8.04
CA SER A 79 5.94 6.65 8.82
C SER A 79 5.25 5.32 8.55
N GLN A 80 6.01 4.23 8.64
CA GLN A 80 5.50 2.88 8.47
C GLN A 80 5.66 2.09 9.76
N PHE A 81 4.57 1.51 10.26
CA PHE A 81 4.55 0.72 11.47
C PHE A 81 4.11 -0.71 11.18
N THR A 82 4.64 -1.65 11.95
CA THR A 82 4.20 -3.03 11.97
C THR A 82 3.88 -3.39 13.41
N LEU A 83 2.67 -3.88 13.64
CA LEU A 83 2.22 -4.35 14.94
C LEU A 83 2.28 -5.87 14.96
N PHE A 84 2.88 -6.43 16.02
CA PHE A 84 2.84 -7.85 16.30
C PHE A 84 2.20 -8.09 17.65
N GLU A 85 1.23 -8.98 17.70
CA GLU A 85 0.58 -9.39 18.95
C GLU A 85 0.98 -10.83 19.30
N TYR A 86 1.43 -11.03 20.53
CA TYR A 86 1.81 -12.30 21.11
C TYR A 86 1.29 -12.40 22.54
N ASP A 87 0.35 -13.31 22.79
CA ASP A 87 -0.25 -13.50 24.12
C ASP A 87 -0.71 -12.16 24.71
N GLU A 88 -0.20 -11.74 25.88
CA GLU A 88 -0.54 -10.44 26.48
C GLU A 88 0.35 -9.28 26.02
N ARG A 89 1.09 -9.39 24.91
CA ARG A 89 2.06 -8.36 24.49
C ARG A 89 1.85 -7.92 23.05
N THR A 90 1.85 -6.60 22.84
CA THR A 90 1.85 -6.01 21.50
C THR A 90 3.10 -5.18 21.30
N TYR A 91 3.85 -5.50 20.25
CA TYR A 91 5.05 -4.79 19.83
C TYR A 91 4.71 -3.88 18.66
N VAL A 92 5.12 -2.62 18.74
CA VAL A 92 5.15 -1.72 17.58
C VAL A 92 6.57 -1.61 17.09
N ILE A 93 6.74 -1.96 15.82
CA ILE A 93 7.99 -1.77 15.12
C ILE A 93 7.81 -0.63 14.13
N MET A 94 8.53 0.47 14.35
CA MET A 94 8.68 1.50 13.32
C MET A 94 9.72 1.00 12.30
N THR A 95 9.36 1.05 11.02
CA THR A 95 10.21 0.61 9.92
C THR A 95 10.47 1.75 8.93
N SER A 96 11.56 1.64 8.17
CA SER A 96 11.93 2.63 7.16
C SER A 96 10.88 2.73 6.04
N PRO A 97 10.18 3.87 5.88
CA PRO A 97 9.28 4.09 4.75
C PRO A 97 10.09 4.24 3.46
N GLY A 98 9.54 3.84 2.31
CA GLY A 98 10.18 4.06 1.00
C GLY A 98 11.40 3.20 0.69
N THR A 99 11.63 2.11 1.42
CA THR A 99 12.79 1.21 1.20
C THR A 99 12.37 -0.12 0.60
N THR A 100 13.21 -0.71 -0.27
CA THR A 100 12.96 -2.03 -0.88
C THR A 100 12.94 -3.16 0.16
N LYS A 101 13.62 -2.96 1.30
CA LYS A 101 13.62 -3.87 2.44
C LYS A 101 13.40 -3.05 3.71
N LEU A 102 12.35 -3.39 4.45
CA LEU A 102 12.04 -2.75 5.73
C LEU A 102 13.23 -2.90 6.69
N LYS A 103 13.67 -1.78 7.25
CA LYS A 103 14.67 -1.75 8.31
C LYS A 103 14.01 -1.30 9.60
N VAL A 104 14.29 -2.01 10.68
CA VAL A 104 13.82 -1.64 12.02
C VAL A 104 14.48 -0.33 12.42
N LEU A 105 13.67 0.70 12.68
CA LEU A 105 14.12 1.98 13.22
C LEU A 105 13.93 2.02 14.74
N LYS A 106 12.84 1.45 15.24
CA LYS A 106 12.50 1.44 16.66
C LYS A 106 11.58 0.27 17.00
N VAL A 107 11.73 -0.28 18.21
CA VAL A 107 10.84 -1.30 18.78
C VAL A 107 10.39 -0.82 20.15
N GLU A 108 9.08 -0.81 20.38
CA GLU A 108 8.47 -0.45 21.67
C GLU A 108 7.32 -1.42 21.99
N THR A 109 7.05 -1.63 23.27
CA THR A 109 5.81 -2.30 23.73
C THR A 109 4.70 -1.27 23.88
N LEU A 110 3.50 -1.56 23.37
CA LEU A 110 2.38 -0.64 23.53
C LEU A 110 1.97 -0.52 25.00
N PRO A 111 1.71 0.71 25.48
CA PRO A 111 0.90 0.92 26.67
C PRO A 111 -0.43 0.16 26.59
N VAL A 112 -0.92 -0.31 27.73
CA VAL A 112 -2.11 -1.17 27.83
C VAL A 112 -3.35 -0.53 27.19
N ASP A 113 -3.53 0.77 27.37
CA ASP A 113 -4.60 1.57 26.80
C ASP A 113 -4.57 1.62 25.26
N ILE A 114 -3.38 1.81 24.68
CA ILE A 114 -3.21 1.82 23.21
C ILE A 114 -3.35 0.41 22.64
N ARG A 115 -2.87 -0.61 23.36
CA ARG A 115 -3.08 -2.01 22.99
C ARG A 115 -4.57 -2.33 22.87
N ASN A 116 -5.37 -1.93 23.86
CA ASN A 116 -6.81 -2.20 23.86
C ASN A 116 -7.51 -1.54 22.66
N TYR A 117 -7.06 -0.36 22.22
CA TYR A 117 -7.58 0.29 21.01
C TYR A 117 -7.32 -0.55 19.74
N PHE A 118 -6.12 -1.12 19.59
CA PHE A 118 -5.80 -1.93 18.42
C PHE A 118 -6.47 -3.30 18.42
N ILE A 119 -6.70 -3.91 19.58
CA ILE A 119 -7.48 -5.17 19.68
C ILE A 119 -8.89 -4.97 19.12
N GLN A 120 -9.54 -3.85 19.47
CA GLN A 120 -10.87 -3.49 18.98
C GLN A 120 -10.94 -3.22 17.47
N LEU A 121 -9.81 -3.04 16.78
CA LEU A 121 -9.76 -2.86 15.32
C LEU A 121 -9.73 -4.19 14.57
N VAL A 122 -9.44 -5.30 15.26
CA VAL A 122 -9.28 -6.64 14.67
C VAL A 122 -10.50 -7.53 14.93
N ASP A 123 -11.27 -7.25 15.98
CA ASP A 123 -12.56 -7.88 16.32
C ASP A 123 -13.75 -7.25 15.56
#